data_AF-A0A948IPZ3-F1
#
_entry.id   AF-A0A948IPZ3-F1
#
_cell.length_a   1.000
_cell.length_b   1.000
_cell.length_c   1.000
_cell.angle_alpha   90.00
_cell.angle_beta   90.00
_cell.angle_gamma   90.00
#
_symmetry.space_group_name_H-M   'P 1'
#
loop_
_entity.id
_entity.type
_entity.pdbx_description
1 polymer ?
#
loop_
_entity_poly.entity_id
_entity_poly.type
_entity_poly.pdbx_seq_one_letter_code
_entity_poly.pdbx_strand_id
1 'polypeptide(L)'
;MATRFQPRRRPDRFSPARFAPRPVQTPQPRTLPLPPAAVVDAILRFRDVEVDQGGQRTLLRLSDRALREPQVVAALGGDTRRAANVAILWNERESEIIRVLEGSDARLAA
;
A
#
# COMPACT_ATOMS: atom_id res chain seq x y z
N MET A 1 -32.44 7.81 76.82
CA MET A 1 -31.80 8.41 75.63
C MET A 1 -30.55 7.60 75.30
N ALA A 2 -30.52 6.93 74.15
CA ALA A 2 -29.31 6.45 73.45
C ALA A 2 -29.71 5.94 72.06
N THR A 3 -29.55 6.76 71.03
CA THR A 3 -29.90 6.43 69.64
C THR A 3 -28.73 5.70 68.99
N ARG A 4 -28.90 4.41 68.67
CA ARG A 4 -27.89 3.58 68.01
C ARG A 4 -27.78 4.00 66.55
N PHE A 5 -26.65 4.60 66.17
CA PHE A 5 -26.34 4.96 64.79
C PHE A 5 -25.99 3.68 64.01
N GLN A 6 -26.75 3.37 62.95
CA GLN A 6 -26.41 2.33 61.98
C GLN A 6 -25.97 2.99 60.65
N PRO A 7 -24.71 2.82 60.20
CA PRO A 7 -24.31 3.32 58.91
C PRO A 7 -24.86 2.40 57.81
N ARG A 8 -25.65 2.99 56.89
CA ARG A 8 -26.10 2.34 55.65
C ARG A 8 -24.88 2.12 54.73
N ARG A 9 -24.30 0.91 54.73
CA ARG A 9 -23.39 0.47 53.66
C ARG A 9 -24.21 0.22 52.40
N ARG A 10 -24.21 1.17 51.47
CA ARG A 10 -24.52 0.86 50.07
C ARG A 10 -23.26 0.23 49.46
N PRO A 11 -23.32 -0.97 48.87
CA PRO A 11 -22.21 -1.45 48.06
C PRO A 11 -22.25 -0.67 46.75
N ASP A 12 -21.37 0.33 46.65
CA ASP A 12 -21.09 0.94 45.36
C ASP A 12 -20.43 -0.14 44.49
N ARG A 13 -21.21 -0.67 43.55
CA ARG A 13 -20.81 -1.83 42.75
C ARG A 13 -19.82 -1.34 41.71
N PHE A 14 -18.54 -1.35 42.06
CA PHE A 14 -17.44 -1.14 41.11
C PHE A 14 -17.68 -2.05 39.91
N SER A 15 -18.02 -1.44 38.78
CA SER A 15 -18.35 -2.14 37.53
C SER A 15 -17.15 -1.99 36.60
N PRO A 16 -16.27 -3.01 36.50
CA PRO A 16 -15.03 -2.93 35.72
C PRO A 16 -15.27 -2.81 34.21
N ALA A 17 -16.51 -2.97 33.74
CA ALA A 17 -16.88 -2.89 32.33
C ALA A 17 -16.60 -1.51 31.68
N ARG A 18 -16.42 -0.44 32.46
CA ARG A 18 -16.07 0.89 31.92
C ARG A 18 -14.60 1.03 31.50
N PHE A 19 -13.75 0.08 31.88
CA PHE A 19 -12.32 0.06 31.58
C PHE A 19 -11.93 -1.01 30.56
N ALA A 20 -12.90 -1.65 29.89
CA ALA A 20 -12.59 -2.56 28.80
C ALA A 20 -11.96 -1.75 27.65
N PRO A 21 -10.71 -2.03 27.25
CA PRO A 21 -10.08 -1.33 26.14
C PRO A 21 -10.90 -1.62 24.88
N ARG A 22 -11.36 -0.55 24.21
CA ARG A 22 -11.97 -0.67 22.89
C ARG A 22 -10.96 -1.39 21.99
N PRO A 23 -11.33 -2.52 21.34
CA PRO A 23 -10.42 -3.18 20.44
C PRO A 23 -10.04 -2.19 19.34
N VAL A 24 -8.76 -1.80 19.31
CA VAL A 24 -8.18 -1.03 18.22
C VAL A 24 -8.18 -1.99 17.03
N GLN A 25 -9.07 -1.77 16.08
CA GLN A 25 -8.99 -2.48 14.80
C GLN A 25 -7.70 -2.02 14.12
N THR A 26 -6.69 -2.89 14.11
CA THR A 26 -5.52 -2.73 13.26
C THR A 26 -6.01 -2.72 11.81
N PRO A 27 -5.68 -1.70 11.00
CA PRO A 27 -6.01 -1.71 9.58
C PRO A 27 -5.49 -3.02 8.98
N GLN A 28 -6.39 -3.84 8.45
CA GLN A 28 -6.01 -5.02 7.69
C GLN A 28 -5.18 -4.55 6.49
N PRO A 29 -4.02 -5.16 6.20
CA PRO A 29 -3.27 -4.86 5.00
C PRO A 29 -4.20 -5.11 3.80
N ARG A 30 -4.52 -4.07 3.04
CA ARG A 30 -5.24 -4.25 1.78
C ARG A 30 -4.26 -4.92 0.83
N THR A 31 -4.44 -6.20 0.58
CA THR A 31 -3.77 -6.90 -0.52
C THR A 31 -4.36 -6.36 -1.82
N LEU A 32 -3.69 -5.35 -2.38
CA LEU A 32 -3.92 -5.00 -3.77
C LEU A 32 -3.52 -6.21 -4.63
N PRO A 33 -4.32 -6.58 -5.65
CA PRO A 33 -3.91 -7.61 -6.57
C PRO A 33 -2.58 -7.22 -7.20
N LEU A 34 -1.66 -8.17 -7.35
CA LEU A 34 -0.39 -7.92 -8.03
C LEU A 34 -0.66 -7.40 -9.46
N PRO A 35 0.23 -6.56 -10.01
CA PRO A 35 0.12 -6.17 -11.41
C PRO A 35 0.24 -7.40 -12.31
N PRO A 36 -0.43 -7.40 -13.48
CA PRO A 36 -0.37 -8.50 -14.42
C PRO A 36 1.07 -8.71 -14.89
N ALA A 37 1.46 -9.96 -15.14
CA ALA A 37 2.82 -10.29 -15.59
C ALA A 37 3.19 -9.53 -16.88
N ALA A 38 2.23 -9.29 -17.76
CA ALA A 38 2.41 -8.50 -18.98
C ALA A 38 2.88 -7.07 -18.70
N VAL A 39 2.39 -6.44 -17.62
CA VAL A 39 2.83 -5.09 -17.23
C VAL A 39 4.28 -5.10 -16.77
N VAL A 40 4.66 -6.07 -15.94
CA VAL A 40 6.04 -6.21 -15.46
C VAL A 40 6.99 -6.46 -16.62
N ASP A 41 6.65 -7.39 -17.51
CA ASP A 41 7.44 -7.69 -18.72
C ASP A 41 7.55 -6.48 -19.64
N ALA A 42 6.46 -5.75 -19.87
CA ALA A 42 6.49 -4.53 -20.68
C ALA A 42 7.39 -3.44 -20.09
N ILE A 43 7.37 -3.23 -18.76
CA ILE A 43 8.29 -2.27 -18.12
C ILE A 43 9.73 -2.75 -18.30
N LEU A 44 10.04 -4.02 -18.01
CA LEU A 44 11.39 -4.54 -18.19
C LEU A 44 11.89 -4.43 -19.63
N ARG A 45 11.02 -4.54 -20.63
CA ARG A 45 11.41 -4.45 -22.05
C ARG A 45 11.48 -3.03 -22.56
N PHE A 46 10.49 -2.21 -22.25
CA PHE A 46 10.24 -0.94 -22.91
C PHE A 46 10.41 0.29 -22.01
N ARG A 47 10.87 0.13 -20.76
CA ARG A 47 11.16 1.28 -19.88
C ARG A 47 12.03 2.30 -20.59
N ASP A 48 11.58 3.54 -20.52
CA ASP A 48 12.28 4.72 -21.00
C ASP A 48 12.58 5.69 -19.84
N VAL A 49 12.06 5.42 -18.65
CA VAL A 49 12.35 6.18 -17.43
C VAL A 49 13.08 5.29 -16.44
N GLU A 50 14.28 5.75 -16.09
CA GLU A 50 15.15 5.15 -15.08
C GLU A 50 15.52 6.23 -14.07
N VAL A 51 15.28 5.96 -12.79
CA VAL A 51 15.59 6.90 -11.69
C VAL A 51 16.48 6.20 -10.67
N ASP A 52 17.74 6.63 -10.60
CA ASP A 52 18.69 6.14 -9.60
C ASP A 52 18.19 6.44 -8.18
N GLN A 53 18.08 5.40 -7.37
CA GLN A 53 17.69 5.47 -5.96
C GLN A 53 18.91 5.36 -5.01
N GLY A 54 20.12 5.29 -5.58
CA GLY A 54 21.36 5.04 -4.88
C GLY A 54 21.52 3.56 -4.48
N GLY A 55 22.74 3.18 -4.11
CA GLY A 55 23.03 1.83 -3.62
C GLY A 55 22.77 0.73 -4.65
N GLN A 56 23.03 1.00 -5.93
CA GLN A 56 22.80 0.07 -7.05
C GLN A 56 21.33 -0.32 -7.23
N ARG A 57 20.42 0.61 -6.93
CA ARG A 57 18.98 0.43 -7.10
C ARG A 57 18.45 1.46 -8.07
N THR A 58 17.69 1.00 -9.05
CA THR A 58 17.08 1.88 -10.05
C THR A 58 15.59 1.65 -10.07
N LEU A 59 14.82 2.73 -10.16
CA LEU A 59 13.39 2.67 -10.35
C LEU A 59 13.08 2.77 -11.85
N LEU A 60 12.49 1.71 -12.39
CA LEU A 60 12.15 1.57 -13.81
C LEU A 60 10.65 1.80 -13.99
N ARG A 61 10.25 2.59 -14.99
CA ARG A 61 8.85 2.76 -15.38
C ARG A 61 8.72 3.16 -16.85
N LEU A 62 7.48 3.13 -17.35
CA LEU A 62 7.13 3.69 -18.64
C LEU A 62 6.70 5.15 -18.47
N SER A 63 7.15 6.03 -19.37
CA SER A 63 6.60 7.38 -19.49
C SER A 63 5.23 7.39 -20.16
N ASP A 64 4.51 8.49 -20.02
CA ASP A 64 3.26 8.74 -20.75
C ASP A 64 3.43 8.68 -22.28
N ARG A 65 4.65 8.96 -22.77
CA ARG A 65 4.97 8.85 -24.19
C ARG A 65 5.13 7.39 -24.58
N ALA A 66 5.91 6.61 -23.85
CA ALA A 66 6.15 5.20 -24.12
C ALA A 66 4.85 4.38 -24.10
N LEU A 67 3.92 4.71 -23.19
CA LEU A 67 2.59 4.06 -23.12
C LEU A 67 1.73 4.25 -24.37
N ARG A 68 2.05 5.22 -25.25
CA ARG A 68 1.33 5.46 -26.51
C ARG A 68 2.02 4.81 -27.71
N GLU A 69 3.20 4.23 -27.52
CA GLU A 69 3.92 3.58 -28.60
C GLU A 69 3.18 2.31 -29.04
N PRO A 70 3.00 2.07 -30.35
CA PRO A 70 2.21 0.94 -30.85
C PRO A 70 2.65 -0.41 -30.29
N GLN A 71 3.95 -0.62 -30.15
CA GLN A 71 4.55 -1.84 -29.61
C GLN A 71 4.23 -2.05 -28.11
N VAL A 72 4.23 -0.98 -27.33
CA VAL A 72 3.92 -1.00 -25.90
C VAL A 72 2.43 -1.22 -25.69
N VAL A 73 1.59 -0.53 -26.46
CA VAL A 73 0.13 -0.72 -26.47
C VAL A 73 -0.24 -2.16 -26.87
N ALA A 74 0.43 -2.72 -27.87
CA ALA A 74 0.22 -4.11 -28.28
C ALA A 74 0.61 -5.12 -27.19
N ALA A 75 1.69 -4.87 -26.45
CA ALA A 75 2.14 -5.73 -25.36
C ALA A 75 1.25 -5.63 -24.10
N LEU A 76 0.77 -4.44 -23.77
CA LEU A 76 -0.04 -4.17 -22.58
C LEU A 76 -1.53 -4.45 -22.77
N GLY A 77 -2.04 -4.27 -24.00
CA GLY A 77 -3.47 -4.37 -24.29
C GLY A 77 -4.31 -3.49 -23.34
N GLY A 78 -5.27 -4.13 -22.65
CA GLY A 78 -6.17 -3.45 -21.70
C GLY A 78 -5.49 -2.89 -20.45
N ASP A 79 -4.26 -3.32 -20.14
CA ASP A 79 -3.55 -2.94 -18.91
C ASP A 79 -2.76 -1.64 -19.04
N THR A 80 -2.83 -0.94 -20.18
CA THR A 80 -2.07 0.30 -20.44
C THR A 80 -2.28 1.36 -19.34
N ARG A 81 -3.52 1.52 -18.86
CA ARG A 81 -3.83 2.46 -17.76
C ARG A 81 -3.20 2.04 -16.44
N ARG A 82 -3.14 0.73 -16.18
CA ARG A 82 -2.54 0.19 -14.96
C ARG A 82 -1.02 0.35 -14.99
N ALA A 83 -0.40 0.09 -16.14
CA ALA A 83 1.03 0.24 -16.37
C ALA A 83 1.55 1.66 -16.10
N ALA A 84 0.73 2.70 -16.33
CA ALA A 84 1.07 4.09 -15.99
C ALA A 84 1.37 4.30 -14.50
N ASN A 85 0.79 3.47 -13.63
CA ASN A 85 0.92 3.58 -12.19
C ASN A 85 1.90 2.56 -11.61
N VAL A 86 2.55 1.74 -12.45
CA VAL A 86 3.47 0.69 -12.00
C VAL A 86 4.92 1.11 -12.22
N ALA A 87 5.74 0.85 -11.20
CA ALA A 87 7.19 0.98 -11.28
C ALA A 87 7.87 -0.26 -10.70
N ILE A 88 9.04 -0.59 -11.22
CA ILE A 88 9.86 -1.71 -10.75
C ILE A 88 11.09 -1.13 -10.04
N LEU A 89 11.29 -1.51 -8.78
CA LEU A 89 12.56 -1.30 -8.11
C LEU A 89 13.49 -2.46 -8.47
N TRP A 90 14.56 -2.13 -9.17
CA TRP A 90 15.53 -3.06 -9.75
C TRP A 90 16.85 -3.03 -8.98
N ASN A 91 17.48 -4.20 -8.84
CA ASN A 91 18.84 -4.36 -8.35
C ASN A 91 19.80 -4.46 -9.54
N GLU A 92 20.61 -3.43 -9.73
CA GLU A 92 21.60 -3.40 -10.83
C GLU A 92 22.70 -4.44 -10.65
N ARG A 93 23.07 -4.75 -9.40
CA ARG A 93 24.15 -5.69 -9.11
C ARG A 93 23.76 -7.12 -9.39
N GLU A 94 22.55 -7.49 -8.99
CA GLU A 94 22.07 -8.88 -9.06
C GLU A 94 21.22 -9.14 -10.30
N SER A 95 20.85 -8.09 -11.04
CA SER A 95 19.91 -8.16 -12.17
C SER A 95 18.56 -8.75 -11.76
N GLU A 96 18.01 -8.28 -10.64
CA GLU A 96 16.80 -8.81 -10.04
C GLU A 96 15.77 -7.74 -9.70
N ILE A 97 14.49 -8.12 -9.74
CA ILE A 97 13.40 -7.29 -9.22
C ILE A 97 13.44 -7.35 -7.69
N ILE A 98 13.69 -6.21 -7.05
CA ILE A 98 13.55 -6.08 -5.59
C ILE A 98 12.07 -5.99 -5.22
N ARG A 99 11.31 -5.15 -5.94
CA ARG A 99 9.89 -4.90 -5.66
C ARG A 99 9.17 -4.32 -6.86
N VAL A 100 7.90 -4.69 -7.01
CA VAL A 100 6.97 -3.99 -7.89
C VAL A 100 6.11 -3.05 -7.07
N LEU A 101 6.05 -1.79 -7.48
CA LEU A 101 5.31 -0.71 -6.84
C LEU A 101 4.13 -0.35 -7.74
N GLU A 102 2.94 -0.28 -7.18
CA GLU A 102 1.76 0.22 -7.87
C GLU A 102 1.19 1.39 -7.07
N GLY A 103 1.16 2.57 -7.70
CA GLY A 103 0.53 3.75 -7.12
C GLY A 103 -0.98 3.56 -7.07
N SER A 104 -1.57 3.79 -5.89
CA SER A 104 -2.99 4.16 -5.85
C SER A 104 -3.04 5.65 -6.12
N ASP A 105 -3.65 6.03 -7.24
CA ASP A 105 -3.78 7.42 -7.66
C ASP A 105 -4.77 8.17 -6.75
N ALA A 106 -4.39 8.39 -5.49
CA ALA A 106 -5.16 9.11 -4.49
C ALA A 106 -4.63 10.53 -4.25
N ARG A 107 -3.53 10.92 -4.92
CA ARG A 107 -2.88 12.24 -4.76
C ARG A 107 -3.01 13.19 -5.96
N LEU A 108 -3.51 12.75 -7.12
CA LEU A 108 -3.82 13.65 -8.25
C LEU A 108 -5.28 14.14 -8.26
N ALA A 109 -6.04 13.91 -7.19
CA ALA A 109 -7.46 14.28 -7.06
C ALA A 109 -7.75 15.25 -5.89
N ALA A 110 -6.78 16.08 -5.49
CA ALA A 110 -6.94 17.13 -4.47
C ALA A 110 -6.53 18.50 -5.01
#